data_AF-A0A416U1T0-F1
#
_entry.id   AF-A0A416U1T0-F1
#
_cell.length_a   1.000
_cell.length_b   1.000
_cell.length_c   1.000
_cell.angle_alpha   90.00
_cell.angle_beta   90.00
_cell.angle_gamma   90.00
#
_symmetry.space_group_name_H-M   'P 1'
#
loop_
_entity.id
_entity.type
_entity.pdbx_description
1 polymer ?
#
loop_
_entity_poly.entity_id
_entity_poly.type
_entity_poly.pdbx_seq_one_letter_code
_entity_poly.pdbx_strand_id
1 'polypeptide(L)' 'MWIFEAKYDVMDLESSIKSIKRKIEFDGDNFFDTEAECYHYAMSKALEMKQKNECLGNLEFIAC' A
#
# COMPACT_ATOMS: atom_id res chain seq x y z
N MET A 1 -2.00 -16.28 0.33
CA MET A 1 -0.88 -15.30 0.46
C MET A 1 -1.27 -14.01 -0.25
N TRP A 2 -1.54 -12.94 0.49
CA TRP A 2 -2.10 -11.72 -0.07
C TRP A 2 -1.01 -10.74 -0.52
N ILE A 3 -1.16 -10.21 -1.74
CA ILE A 3 -0.24 -9.28 -2.38
C ILE A 3 -1.00 -8.03 -2.81
N PHE A 4 -0.51 -6.89 -2.33
CA PHE A 4 -0.97 -5.56 -2.72
C PHE A 4 0.20 -4.70 -3.19
N GLU A 5 -0.09 -3.68 -3.99
CA GLU A 5 0.84 -2.63 -4.36
C GLU A 5 0.29 -1.26 -3.95
N ALA A 6 1.03 -0.54 -3.10
CA ALA A 6 0.70 0.82 -2.71
C ALA A 6 1.52 1.80 -3.57
N LYS A 7 0.85 2.76 -4.21
CA LYS A 7 1.49 3.85 -4.93
C LYS A 7 1.48 5.12 -4.10
N TYR A 8 2.60 5.82 -4.10
CA TYR A 8 2.80 7.08 -3.40
C TYR A 8 3.26 8.14 -4.40
N ASP A 9 2.64 9.30 -4.36
CA ASP A 9 3.11 10.46 -5.12
C ASP A 9 3.99 11.33 -4.22
N VAL A 10 5.21 11.60 -4.66
CA VAL A 10 6.19 12.44 -4.00
C VAL A 10 6.01 13.87 -4.50
N MET A 11 5.78 14.79 -3.56
CA MET A 11 5.73 16.22 -3.85
C MET A 11 7.11 16.82 -3.56
N ASP A 12 8.03 16.73 -4.52
CA ASP A 12 9.31 17.44 -4.47
C ASP A 12 9.12 18.90 -4.91
N LEU A 13 9.90 19.84 -4.32
CA LEU A 13 9.87 21.26 -4.68
C LEU A 13 10.23 21.51 -6.17
N GLU A 14 10.95 20.59 -6.81
CA GLU A 14 11.33 20.65 -8.22
C GLU A 14 10.23 20.10 -9.15
N SER A 15 9.00 20.61 -9.05
CA SER A 15 7.93 20.59 -10.08
C SER A 15 7.55 19.26 -10.76
N SER A 16 8.14 18.13 -10.37
CA SER A 16 7.95 16.82 -10.99
C SER A 16 7.38 15.87 -9.95
N ILE A 17 6.12 15.50 -10.15
CA ILE A 17 5.46 14.47 -9.34
C ILE A 17 6.11 13.14 -9.69
N LYS A 18 6.88 12.58 -8.76
CA LYS A 18 7.41 11.21 -8.89
C LYS A 18 6.45 10.26 -8.20
N SER A 19 6.15 9.14 -8.83
CA SER A 19 5.38 8.08 -8.20
C SER A 19 6.29 6.93 -7.78
N ILE A 20 6.16 6.48 -6.54
CA ILE A 20 6.85 5.32 -5.97
C ILE A 20 5.82 4.22 -5.74
N LYS A 21 6.18 2.97 -6.02
CA LYS A 21 5.35 1.79 -5.75
C LYS A 21 6.02 0.93 -4.69
N ARG A 22 5.26 0.41 -3.73
CA ARG A 22 5.74 -0.51 -2.70
C ARG A 22 4.80 -1.71 -2.59
N LYS A 23 5.38 -2.90 -2.63
CA LYS A 23 4.66 -4.16 -2.44
C LYS A 23 4.37 -4.36 -0.95
N ILE A 24 3.18 -4.85 -0.66
CA ILE A 24 2.75 -5.31 0.67
C ILE A 24 2.37 -6.77 0.49
N GLU A 25 3.04 -7.65 1.23
CA GLU A 25 2.84 -9.09 1.16
C GLU A 25 2.67 -9.63 2.57
N PHE A 26 1.61 -10.41 2.79
CA PHE A 26 1.32 -11.02 4.08
C PHE A 26 0.47 -12.27 3.91
N ASP A 27 0.59 -13.17 4.87
CA ASP A 27 -0.29 -14.32 4.97
C ASP A 27 -1.64 -13.87 5.53
N GLY A 28 -2.68 -13.88 4.70
CA GLY A 28 -4.01 -13.46 5.11
C GLY A 28 -4.88 -14.63 5.57
N ASP A 29 -4.74 -15.79 4.91
CA ASP A 29 -5.61 -16.95 5.11
C ASP A 29 -5.39 -17.61 6.48
N ASN A 30 -4.25 -17.35 7.12
CA ASN A 30 -3.92 -17.83 8.46
C ASN A 30 -4.23 -16.81 9.58
N PHE A 31 -4.54 -15.56 9.25
CA PHE A 31 -4.63 -14.47 10.24
C PHE A 31 -5.95 -13.68 10.19
N PHE A 32 -6.70 -13.76 9.10
CA PHE A 32 -7.94 -13.02 8.89
C PHE A 32 -9.05 -13.96 8.41
N ASP A 33 -10.28 -13.68 8.84
CA ASP A 33 -11.45 -14.51 8.52
C ASP A 33 -12.13 -14.03 7.23
N THR A 34 -11.90 -12.78 6.84
CA THR A 34 -12.56 -12.14 5.69
C THR A 34 -11.59 -11.39 4.79
N GLU A 35 -11.93 -11.32 3.49
CA GLU A 35 -11.22 -10.49 2.52
C GLU A 35 -11.15 -9.01 2.96
N ALA A 36 -12.23 -8.47 3.54
CA ALA A 36 -12.27 -7.08 4.01
C ALA A 36 -11.18 -6.77 5.05
N GLU A 37 -10.89 -7.70 5.96
CA GLU A 37 -9.82 -7.55 6.94
C GLU A 37 -8.44 -7.51 6.26
N CYS A 38 -8.22 -8.31 5.22
CA CYS A 38 -7.00 -8.25 4.41
C CYS A 38 -6.83 -6.87 3.75
N TYR A 39 -7.89 -6.28 3.19
CA TYR A 39 -7.82 -4.91 2.63
C TYR A 39 -7.54 -3.87 3.71
N HIS A 40 -8.17 -3.97 4.88
CA HIS A 40 -7.92 -3.06 5.99
C HIS A 40 -6.49 -3.16 6.52
N TYR A 41 -5.95 -4.37 6.62
CA TYR A 41 -4.57 -4.60 7.00
C TYR A 41 -3.60 -4.01 5.95
N ALA A 42 -3.82 -4.29 4.67
CA ALA A 42 -3.01 -3.75 3.58
C ALA A 42 -3.01 -2.21 3.55
N MET A 43 -4.18 -1.59 3.76
CA MET A 43 -4.30 -0.13 3.87
C MET A 43 -3.53 0.43 5.07
N SER A 44 -3.63 -0.24 6.22
CA SER A 44 -2.89 0.16 7.42
C SER A 44 -1.38 0.10 7.19
N LYS A 45 -0.88 -0.98 6.55
CA LYS A 45 0.53 -1.11 6.16
C LYS A 45 0.96 -0.06 5.15
N ALA A 46 0.12 0.26 4.16
CA ALA A 46 0.42 1.33 3.22
C ALA A 46 0.59 2.70 3.92
N LEU A 47 -0.26 2.99 4.91
CA LEU A 47 -0.14 4.22 5.70
C LEU A 47 1.10 4.23 6.61
N GLU A 48 1.46 3.09 7.21
CA GLU A 48 2.69 2.95 8.01
C GLU A 48 3.98 3.12 7.17
N MET A 49 3.97 2.67 5.91
CA MET A 49 5.13 2.73 5.01
C MET A 49 5.32 4.11 4.35
N LYS A 50 4.36 5.02 4.49
CA LYS A 50 4.37 6.36 3.91
C LYS A 50 5.49 7.22 4.51
N GLN A 51 6.30 7.85 3.67
CA GLN A 51 7.30 8.82 4.11
C GLN A 51 6.76 10.26 4.19
N LYS A 52 7.50 11.17 4.83
CA LYS A 52 7.04 12.54 5.14
C LYS A 52 6.59 13.36 3.92
N ASN A 53 7.25 13.19 2.77
CA ASN A 53 6.97 13.95 1.54
C ASN A 53 6.15 13.16 0.51
N GLU A 54 5.58 12.05 0.93
CA GLU A 54 4.76 11.19 0.10
C GLU A 54 3.28 11.41 0.41
N CYS A 55 2.43 11.21 -0.58
CA CYS A 55 0.99 11.04 -0.43
C CYS A 55 0.60 9.67 -0.97
N LEU A 56 -0.11 8.88 -0.17
CA LEU A 56 -0.68 7.61 -0.64
C LEU A 56 -1.75 7.92 -1.70
N GLY A 57 -1.55 7.43 -2.91
CA GLY A 57 -2.44 7.66 -4.05
C GLY A 57 -3.45 6.54 -4.21
N ASN A 58 -2.98 5.30 -4.40
CA ASN A 58 -3.83 4.11 -4.47
C ASN A 58 -3.19 2.90 -3.80
N LEU A 59 -4.05 1.94 -3.45
CA LEU A 59 -3.70 0.60 -3.02
C LEU A 59 -4.39 -0.37 -3.97
N GLU A 60 -3.61 -1.18 -4.68
CA GLU A 60 -4.09 -2.11 -5.69
C GLU A 60 -3.90 -3.54 -5.21
N PHE A 61 -4.96 -4.35 -5.28
CA PHE A 61 -4.88 -5.79 -5.07
C PHE A 61 -4.27 -6.46 -6.29
N ILE A 62 -3.31 -7.37 -6.07
CA ILE A 62 -2.60 -8.06 -7.14
C ILE A 62 -2.98 -9.55 -7.18
N ALA A 63 -2.93 -10.25 -6.05
CA ALA A 63 -3.25 -11.68 -5.93
C ALA A 63 -3.42 -12.11 -4.45
N CYS A 64 -4.08 -13.25 -4.22
CA CYS A 64 -4.18 -13.95 -2.92
C CYS A 64 -3.82 -15.43 -3.04
#